data_AF-A0AB36INF3-F1
#
_entry.id   AF-A0AB36INF3-F1
#
_cell.length_a   1.000
_cell.length_b   1.000
_cell.length_c   1.000
_cell.angle_alpha   90.00
_cell.angle_beta   90.00
_cell.angle_gamma   90.00
#
_symmetry.space_group_name_H-M   'P 1'
#
loop_
_entity.id
_entity.type
_entity.pdbx_description
1 polymer ?
#
loop_
_entity_poly.entity_id
_entity_poly.type
_entity_poly.pdbx_seq_one_letter_code
_entity_poly.pdbx_strand_id
1 'polypeptide(L)'
;MKKLCTALLLSLFAISFAHANETKQIVLKVKEMNCQLCAYLVNKELRNIDGVISTKASIKDGLVTVVEDPKVTNQKLFDAIHKLKYTAEVVN
;
A
#
# COMPACT_ATOMS: atom_id res chain seq x y z
N MET A 1 -15.18 -39.58 37.37
CA MET A 1 -15.11 -39.27 35.92
C MET A 1 -15.71 -37.89 35.69
N LYS A 2 -15.15 -37.04 34.80
CA LYS A 2 -15.70 -35.75 34.30
C LYS A 2 -15.10 -34.42 34.78
N LYS A 3 -13.86 -34.32 35.30
CA LYS A 3 -13.27 -32.99 35.57
C LYS A 3 -11.81 -32.78 35.17
N LEU A 4 -11.21 -33.68 34.37
CA LEU A 4 -9.78 -33.61 34.06
C LEU A 4 -9.41 -33.39 32.58
N CYS A 5 -10.37 -33.17 31.69
CA CYS A 5 -10.10 -33.10 30.24
C CYS A 5 -10.25 -31.70 29.62
N THR A 6 -10.72 -30.69 30.36
CA THR A 6 -11.00 -29.36 29.77
C THR A 6 -9.82 -28.39 29.79
N ALA A 7 -8.71 -28.73 30.46
CA ALA A 7 -7.54 -27.85 30.53
C ALA A 7 -6.59 -27.96 29.32
N LEU A 8 -6.73 -28.97 28.46
CA LEU A 8 -5.76 -29.24 27.39
C LEU A 8 -6.14 -28.60 26.03
N LEU A 9 -7.36 -28.08 25.88
CA LEU A 9 -7.85 -27.54 24.60
C LEU A 9 -7.75 -26.00 24.49
N LEU A 10 -7.34 -25.29 25.55
CA LEU A 10 -7.13 -23.83 25.48
C LEU A 10 -5.71 -23.44 25.01
N SER A 11 -4.80 -24.38 24.77
CA SER A 11 -3.40 -24.07 24.40
C SER A 11 -3.15 -23.82 22.91
N LEU A 12 -4.15 -23.97 22.03
CA LEU A 12 -3.95 -23.85 20.57
C LEU A 12 -4.26 -22.46 19.99
N PHE A 13 -4.70 -21.49 20.79
CA PHE A 13 -4.94 -20.12 20.30
C PHE A 13 -3.70 -19.21 20.37
N ALA A 14 -2.59 -19.70 20.93
CA ALA A 14 -1.42 -18.88 21.27
C ALA A 14 -0.32 -18.91 20.20
N ILE A 15 -0.63 -18.91 18.91
CA ILE A 15 0.36 -18.49 17.89
C ILE A 15 -0.34 -17.77 16.75
N SER A 16 -0.97 -16.63 17.07
CA SER A 16 -1.18 -15.61 16.05
C SER A 16 0.19 -15.05 15.73
N PHE A 17 0.85 -15.63 14.72
CA PHE A 17 2.07 -15.10 14.14
C PHE A 17 1.79 -13.65 13.74
N ALA A 18 2.28 -12.71 14.54
CA ALA A 18 2.47 -11.33 14.11
C ALA A 18 3.55 -11.38 13.01
N HIS A 19 3.15 -11.76 11.79
CA HIS A 19 3.95 -11.53 10.60
C HIS A 19 4.04 -10.01 10.48
N ALA A 20 5.17 -9.46 10.93
CA ALA A 20 5.56 -8.10 10.62
C ALA A 20 5.75 -8.06 9.10
N ASN A 21 4.72 -7.61 8.38
CA ASN A 21 4.80 -7.37 6.95
C ASN A 21 5.76 -6.19 6.77
N GLU A 22 6.97 -6.43 6.26
CA GLU A 22 7.91 -5.37 5.96
C GLU A 22 7.29 -4.45 4.92
N THR A 23 7.14 -3.16 5.24
CA THR A 23 6.58 -2.18 4.30
C THR A 23 7.71 -1.33 3.72
N LYS A 24 7.63 -1.04 2.42
CA LYS A 24 8.47 -0.08 1.73
C LYS A 24 7.70 1.22 1.52
N GLN A 25 8.40 2.35 1.62
CA GLN A 25 7.87 3.65 1.21
C GLN A 25 8.60 4.13 -0.05
N ILE A 26 7.84 4.64 -1.02
CA ILE A 26 8.36 5.29 -2.22
C ILE A 26 7.64 6.61 -2.45
N VAL A 27 8.35 7.58 -3.02
CA VAL A 27 7.78 8.87 -3.41
C VAL A 27 7.89 9.01 -4.92
N LEU A 28 6.76 9.31 -5.56
CA LEU A 28 6.69 9.51 -7.01
C LEU A 28 6.36 10.97 -7.32
N LYS A 29 7.07 11.55 -8.29
CA LYS A 29 6.72 12.84 -8.90
C LYS A 29 5.72 12.61 -10.03
N VAL A 30 4.58 13.31 -10.00
CA VAL A 30 3.54 13.27 -11.04
C VAL A 30 3.17 14.72 -11.41
N LYS A 31 3.64 15.19 -12.57
CA LYS A 31 3.59 16.62 -12.95
C LYS A 31 2.19 17.08 -13.38
N GLU A 32 1.35 16.15 -13.81
CA GLU A 32 0.02 16.39 -14.34
C GLU A 32 -1.04 16.52 -13.24
N MET A 33 -0.70 16.15 -12.00
CA MET A 33 -1.61 16.11 -10.84
C MET A 33 -1.89 17.51 -10.24
N ASN A 34 -2.43 18.42 -11.06
CA ASN A 34 -2.58 19.84 -10.76
C ASN A 34 -3.91 20.23 -10.11
N CYS A 35 -4.76 19.25 -9.76
CA CYS A 35 -6.11 19.50 -9.27
C CYS A 35 -6.55 18.48 -8.19
N GLN A 36 -7.55 18.83 -7.38
CA GLN A 36 -8.06 17.98 -6.30
C GLN A 36 -8.59 16.63 -6.83
N LEU A 37 -9.34 16.67 -7.93
CA LEU A 37 -9.83 15.45 -8.58
C LEU A 37 -8.69 14.60 -9.14
N CYS A 38 -7.65 15.24 -9.69
CA CYS A 38 -6.48 14.58 -10.25
C CYS A 38 -5.73 13.81 -9.14
N ALA A 39 -5.54 14.45 -7.98
CA ALA A 39 -4.94 13.81 -6.81
C ALA A 39 -5.79 12.66 -6.25
N TYR A 40 -7.12 12.81 -6.25
CA TYR A 40 -8.03 11.72 -5.90
C TYR A 40 -7.86 10.52 -6.84
N LEU A 41 -7.85 10.74 -8.15
CA LEU A 41 -7.71 9.68 -9.15
C LEU A 41 -6.37 8.95 -9.05
N VAL A 42 -5.26 9.70 -8.88
CA VAL A 42 -3.93 9.13 -8.66
C VAL A 42 -3.90 8.24 -7.43
N ASN A 43 -4.43 8.71 -6.29
CA ASN A 43 -4.53 7.89 -5.08
C ASN A 43 -5.39 6.64 -5.31
N LYS A 44 -6.53 6.78 -5.98
CA LYS A 44 -7.45 5.68 -6.24
C LYS A 44 -6.81 4.60 -7.11
N GLU A 45 -6.16 4.96 -8.22
CA GLU A 45 -5.52 4.00 -9.12
C GLU A 45 -4.38 3.25 -8.43
N LEU A 46 -3.55 3.96 -7.65
CA LEU A 46 -2.46 3.33 -6.90
C LEU A 46 -2.96 2.38 -5.80
N ARG A 47 -4.03 2.74 -5.08
CA ARG A 47 -4.65 1.88 -4.04
C ARG A 47 -5.29 0.62 -4.58
N ASN A 48 -5.63 0.58 -5.88
CA ASN A 48 -6.19 -0.62 -6.51
C ASN A 48 -5.14 -1.71 -6.79
N ILE A 49 -3.85 -1.42 -6.58
CA ILE A 49 -2.76 -2.39 -6.78
C ILE A 49 -2.67 -3.29 -5.55
N ASP A 50 -2.71 -4.61 -5.77
CA ASP A 50 -2.46 -5.58 -4.69
C ASP A 50 -1.06 -5.36 -4.07
N GLY A 51 -1.04 -5.19 -2.75
CA GLY A 51 0.14 -4.87 -1.98
C GLY A 51 0.39 -3.38 -1.76
N VAL A 52 -0.40 -2.46 -2.32
CA VAL A 52 -0.36 -1.05 -1.91
C VAL A 52 -1.18 -0.88 -0.63
N ILE A 53 -0.54 -0.38 0.42
CA ILE A 53 -1.10 -0.24 1.76
C ILE A 53 -1.73 1.14 1.94
N SER A 54 -1.04 2.20 1.49
CA SER A 54 -1.58 3.56 1.54
C SER A 54 -0.95 4.47 0.49
N THR A 55 -1.67 5.54 0.17
CA THR A 55 -1.22 6.58 -0.75
C THR A 55 -1.59 7.97 -0.23
N LYS A 56 -0.69 8.93 -0.39
CA LYS A 56 -0.89 10.33 -0.04
C LYS A 56 -0.33 11.25 -1.12
N ALA A 57 -1.23 11.80 -1.93
CA ALA A 57 -0.90 12.81 -2.93
C ALA A 57 -0.81 14.22 -2.32
N SER A 58 0.14 15.00 -2.82
CA SER A 58 0.29 16.43 -2.59
C SER A 58 0.30 17.14 -3.94
N ILE A 59 -0.74 17.92 -4.21
CA ILE A 59 -0.82 18.77 -5.43
C ILE A 59 0.24 19.86 -5.37
N LYS A 60 0.44 20.45 -4.18
CA LYS A 60 1.42 21.51 -3.95
C LYS A 60 2.82 21.07 -4.37
N ASP A 61 3.20 19.86 -4.00
CA ASP A 61 4.54 19.34 -4.27
C ASP A 61 4.59 18.57 -5.60
N GLY A 62 3.45 18.25 -6.20
CA GLY A 62 3.34 17.34 -7.35
C GLY A 62 3.87 15.94 -7.03
N LEU A 63 3.72 15.50 -5.78
CA LEU A 63 4.26 14.24 -5.27
C LEU A 63 3.15 13.33 -4.78
N VAL A 64 3.37 12.02 -4.86
CA VAL A 64 2.57 11.02 -4.15
C VAL A 64 3.47 10.07 -3.39
N THR A 65 3.27 9.98 -2.09
CA THR A 65 3.90 8.98 -1.23
C THR A 65 3.07 7.71 -1.27
N VAL A 66 3.72 6.57 -1.49
CA VAL A 66 3.10 5.25 -1.52
C VAL A 66 3.79 4.38 -0.47
N VAL A 67 3.00 3.73 0.38
CA VAL A 67 3.45 2.68 1.28
C VAL A 67 2.94 1.36 0.71
N GLU A 68 3.82 0.40 0.53
CA GLU A 68 3.57 -0.84 -0.21
C GLU A 68 4.32 -2.03 0.37
N ASP A 69 3.85 -3.23 0.06
CA ASP A 69 4.58 -4.47 0.26
C ASP A 69 5.85 -4.49 -0.63
N PRO A 70 6.95 -5.16 -0.25
CA PRO A 70 8.18 -5.18 -1.03
C PRO A 70 8.04 -5.92 -2.37
N LYS A 71 6.96 -6.70 -2.52
CA LYS A 71 6.59 -7.41 -3.76
C LYS A 71 6.09 -6.45 -4.86
N VAL A 72 5.71 -5.21 -4.51
CA VAL A 72 5.21 -4.24 -5.48
C VAL A 72 6.39 -3.63 -6.22
N THR A 73 6.41 -3.86 -7.53
CA THR A 73 7.44 -3.32 -8.42
C THR A 73 7.10 -1.89 -8.84
N ASN A 74 8.10 -1.02 -8.99
CA ASN A 74 7.89 0.34 -9.50
C ASN A 74 7.13 0.37 -10.85
N GLN A 75 7.34 -0.61 -11.72
CA GLN A 75 6.62 -0.71 -13.00
C GLN A 75 5.10 -0.77 -12.83
N LYS A 76 4.60 -1.54 -11.84
CA LYS A 76 3.15 -1.61 -11.55
C LYS A 76 2.58 -0.25 -11.14
N LEU A 77 3.34 0.52 -10.36
CA LEU A 77 2.96 1.88 -9.98
C LEU A 77 2.91 2.79 -11.22
N PHE A 78 3.93 2.72 -12.08
CA PHE A 78 4.00 3.49 -13.31
C PHE A 78 2.86 3.15 -14.27
N ASP A 79 2.56 1.86 -14.45
CA ASP A 79 1.46 1.40 -15.31
C ASP A 79 0.11 1.91 -14.82
N ALA A 80 -0.12 1.91 -13.50
CA ALA A 80 -1.35 2.46 -12.91
C ALA A 80 -1.48 3.96 -13.16
N ILE A 81 -0.40 4.73 -13.00
CA ILE A 81 -0.38 6.16 -13.32
C ILE A 81 -0.59 6.38 -14.82
N HIS A 82 -0.03 5.53 -15.67
CA HIS A 82 -0.15 5.63 -17.12
C HIS A 82 -1.58 5.40 -17.63
N LYS A 83 -2.42 4.63 -16.92
CA LYS A 83 -3.86 4.50 -17.22
C LYS A 83 -4.59 5.83 -17.18
N LEU A 84 -4.12 6.76 -16.33
CA LEU A 84 -4.62 8.13 -16.23
C LEU A 84 -4.03 9.08 -17.29
N LYS A 85 -3.19 8.56 -18.19
CA LYS A 85 -2.42 9.33 -19.18
C LYS A 85 -1.41 10.30 -18.55
N TYR A 86 -0.89 9.94 -17.39
CA TYR A 86 0.14 10.69 -16.65
C TYR A 86 1.48 9.94 -16.65
N THR A 87 2.53 10.64 -16.21
CA THR A 87 3.88 10.11 -16.05
C THR A 87 4.34 10.19 -14.60
N ALA A 88 5.18 9.24 -14.18
CA ALA A 88 5.71 9.18 -12.83
C ALA A 88 7.20 8.89 -12.82
N GLU A 89 7.93 9.55 -11.92
CA GLU A 89 9.37 9.36 -11.71
C GLU A 89 9.61 9.16 -10.21
N VAL A 90 10.53 8.26 -9.83
CA VAL A 90 10.90 8.08 -8.41
C VAL A 90 11.73 9.27 -7.96
N VAL A 91 11.40 9.81 -6.79
CA VAL A 91 12.22 10.81 -6.11
C VAL A 91 13.12 10.09 -5.12
N ASN A 92 14.43 10.19 -5.33
CA ASN A 92 15.46 9.72 -4.38
C ASN A 92 15.64 10.71 -3.22
#